data_AF-A0AAV0Y345-F1
#
_entry.id   AF-A0AAV0Y345-F1
#
_cell.length_a   1.000
_cell.length_b   1.000
_cell.length_c   1.000
_cell.angle_alpha   90.00
_cell.angle_beta   90.00
_cell.angle_gamma   90.00
#
_symmetry.space_group_name_H-M   'P 1'
#
loop_
_entity.id
_entity.type
_entity.pdbx_description
1 polymer ?
#
loop_
_entity_poly.entity_id
_entity_poly.type
_entity_poly.pdbx_seq_one_letter_code
_entity_poly.pdbx_strand_id
1 'polypeptide(L)'
;MFVKQNLENPDSLDEELTDFVACINCKELYSKTTGTATLNRHKCASELKSQKTMEMYTEVTNKKKKIIPTYLKNETIAKCVKFCCLDVRPMSAINGEGFKCFSQFLLDTGTTFGRTDITDILPHPTTISRHIQKTAKEI
;
A
#
# COMPACT_ATOMS: atom_id res chain seq x y z
N MET A 1 10.33 -28.98 20.39
CA MET A 1 11.24 -28.27 21.32
C MET A 1 10.45 -27.06 21.84
N PHE A 2 10.14 -27.08 23.13
CA PHE A 2 9.24 -26.10 23.78
C PHE A 2 10.04 -24.87 24.18
N VAL A 3 9.58 -23.69 23.79
CA VAL A 3 10.10 -22.44 24.35
C VAL A 3 9.23 -22.08 25.54
N LYS A 4 9.77 -22.28 26.75
CA LYS A 4 9.27 -21.67 27.97
C LYS A 4 9.77 -20.22 28.01
N GLN A 5 8.85 -19.26 28.14
CA GLN A 5 9.19 -17.94 28.67
C GLN A 5 8.64 -17.86 30.09
N ASN A 6 9.55 -17.55 31.00
CA ASN A 6 9.47 -17.40 32.45
C ASN A 6 10.48 -16.26 32.69
N LEU A 7 10.24 -15.12 33.32
CA LEU A 7 9.59 -14.72 34.57
C LEU A 7 9.42 -13.16 34.42
N GLU A 8 8.46 -12.44 35.00
CA GLU A 8 8.10 -12.39 36.43
C GLU A 8 6.60 -12.04 36.65
N ASN A 9 6.10 -12.68 37.70
CA ASN A 9 4.81 -12.60 38.41
C ASN A 9 4.64 -11.21 39.10
N PRO A 10 3.50 -10.80 39.75
CA PRO A 10 2.81 -11.59 40.79
C PRO A 10 1.26 -11.48 40.83
N ASP A 11 0.60 -12.65 40.76
CA ASP A 11 -0.70 -13.00 41.37
C ASP A 11 -1.95 -12.32 40.76
N SER A 12 -2.96 -12.97 40.17
CA SER A 12 -3.38 -14.36 40.00
C SER A 12 -4.71 -14.36 39.21
N LEU A 13 -4.85 -15.28 38.24
CA LEU A 13 -6.08 -16.05 37.85
C LEU A 13 -7.35 -15.22 37.53
N ASP A 14 -7.76 -15.03 36.27
CA ASP A 14 -8.22 -16.09 35.36
C ASP A 14 -7.71 -15.89 33.92
N GLU A 15 -6.75 -16.70 33.46
CA GLU A 15 -6.63 -16.96 32.03
C GLU A 15 -7.81 -17.85 31.65
N GLU A 16 -8.89 -17.24 31.15
CA GLU A 16 -9.94 -18.00 30.49
C GLU A 16 -9.28 -18.85 29.40
N LEU A 17 -9.26 -20.16 29.61
CA LEU A 17 -8.81 -21.15 28.65
C LEU A 17 -9.69 -21.01 27.40
N THR A 18 -9.27 -20.16 26.47
CA THR A 18 -10.06 -19.93 25.26
C THR A 18 -10.13 -21.24 24.49
N ASP A 19 -11.34 -21.68 24.15
CA ASP A 19 -11.60 -22.93 23.42
C ASP A 19 -11.19 -22.87 21.95
N PHE A 20 -10.25 -21.99 21.58
CA PHE A 20 -9.86 -21.74 20.20
C PHE A 20 -8.36 -21.89 19.99
N VAL A 21 -8.00 -22.35 18.80
CA VAL A 21 -6.63 -22.44 18.27
C VAL A 21 -6.61 -21.86 16.87
N ALA A 22 -5.49 -21.27 16.45
CA ALA A 22 -5.34 -20.71 15.11
C ALA A 22 -4.25 -21.43 14.32
N CYS A 23 -4.45 -21.59 13.01
CA CYS A 23 -3.40 -22.09 12.14
C CYS A 23 -2.24 -21.08 12.08
N ILE A 24 -1.00 -21.54 12.26
CA ILE A 24 0.17 -20.64 12.23
C ILE A 24 0.34 -19.97 10.87
N ASN A 25 -0.03 -20.67 9.78
CA ASN A 25 0.21 -20.27 8.40
C ASN A 25 -0.87 -19.32 7.86
N CYS A 26 -2.16 -19.61 8.05
CA CYS A 26 -3.26 -18.77 7.55
C CYS A 26 -3.97 -17.93 8.61
N LYS A 27 -3.65 -18.13 9.91
CA LYS A 27 -4.28 -17.45 11.06
C LYS A 27 -5.79 -17.66 11.21
N GLU A 28 -6.35 -18.63 10.50
CA GLU A 28 -7.76 -19.03 10.65
C GLU A 28 -8.00 -19.72 11.99
N LEU A 29 -9.11 -19.37 12.66
CA LEU A 29 -9.50 -19.81 14.00
C LEU A 29 -10.34 -21.10 13.96
N TYR A 30 -10.08 -22.00 14.89
CA TYR A 30 -10.72 -23.30 15.02
C TYR A 30 -11.05 -23.58 16.48
N SER A 31 -12.16 -24.26 16.77
CA SER A 31 -12.49 -24.68 18.14
C SER A 31 -11.71 -25.91 18.58
N LYS A 32 -11.31 -25.97 19.86
CA LYS A 32 -10.63 -27.09 20.54
C LYS A 32 -11.57 -28.28 20.78
N THR A 33 -12.88 -28.10 20.59
CA THR A 33 -13.92 -29.12 20.84
C THR A 33 -13.81 -30.33 19.94
N THR A 34 -13.31 -30.15 18.72
CA THR A 34 -12.90 -31.25 17.84
C THR A 34 -11.39 -31.34 17.92
N GLY A 35 -10.83 -32.51 18.27
CA GLY A 35 -9.38 -32.68 18.40
C GLY A 35 -8.58 -32.25 17.16
N THR A 36 -7.26 -32.47 17.16
CA THR A 36 -6.34 -32.00 16.10
C THR A 36 -6.68 -32.47 14.66
N ALA A 37 -7.65 -33.36 14.49
CA ALA A 37 -8.16 -33.83 13.20
C ALA A 37 -8.75 -32.72 12.31
N THR A 38 -9.35 -31.68 12.87
CA THR A 38 -9.88 -30.54 12.08
C THR A 38 -8.74 -29.72 11.50
N LEU A 39 -7.70 -29.47 12.30
CA LEU A 39 -6.48 -28.81 11.83
C LEU A 39 -5.66 -29.71 10.90
N ASN A 40 -5.60 -31.03 11.10
CA ASN A 40 -4.89 -31.91 10.16
C ASN A 40 -5.59 -32.01 8.79
N ARG A 41 -6.91 -31.81 8.72
CA ARG A 41 -7.68 -31.84 7.48
C ARG A 41 -7.83 -30.47 6.82
N HIS A 42 -7.41 -29.39 7.49
CA HIS A 42 -7.46 -28.07 6.89
C HIS A 42 -6.50 -28.04 5.69
N LYS A 43 -7.03 -27.69 4.51
CA LYS A 43 -6.18 -27.36 3.36
C LYS A 43 -5.86 -25.89 3.46
N CYS A 44 -4.69 -25.59 4.01
CA CYS A 44 -4.26 -24.20 4.15
C CYS A 44 -4.28 -23.53 2.77
N ALA A 45 -4.83 -22.33 2.66
CA ALA A 45 -4.79 -21.55 1.41
C ALA A 45 -3.34 -21.36 0.89
N SER A 46 -2.35 -21.51 1.77
CA SER A 46 -0.92 -21.54 1.43
C SER A 46 -0.50 -22.79 0.65
N GLU A 47 -1.12 -23.95 0.88
CA GLU A 47 -0.83 -25.21 0.16
C GLU A 47 -1.53 -25.28 -1.20
N LEU A 48 -2.72 -24.67 -1.32
CA LEU A 48 -3.47 -24.59 -2.59
C LEU A 48 -2.77 -23.74 -3.67
N LYS A 49 -1.73 -22.97 -3.31
CA LYS A 49 -0.94 -22.17 -4.26
C LYS A 49 0.17 -22.96 -4.97
N SER A 50 0.38 -24.24 -4.62
CA SER A 50 1.52 -25.04 -5.11
C SER A 50 1.34 -25.62 -6.53
N GLN A 51 0.16 -25.49 -7.16
CA GLN A 51 -0.04 -25.88 -8.56
C GLN A 51 -0.35 -24.66 -9.42
N LYS A 52 0.66 -23.84 -9.67
CA LYS A 52 0.62 -22.81 -10.72
C LYS A 52 1.86 -22.94 -11.59
N THR A 53 1.64 -23.03 -12.90
CA THR A 53 2.67 -23.22 -13.94
C THR A 53 3.71 -22.11 -13.91
N MET A 54 4.96 -22.45 -14.27
CA MET A 54 6.16 -21.60 -14.26
C MET A 54 6.00 -20.28 -15.05
N GLU A 55 5.03 -20.21 -15.97
CA GLU A 55 4.84 -19.12 -16.91
C GLU A 55 4.21 -17.86 -16.29
N MET A 56 3.66 -17.92 -15.08
CA MET A 56 3.00 -16.77 -14.43
C MET A 56 3.97 -15.90 -13.57
N TYR A 57 5.21 -16.36 -13.33
CA TYR A 57 6.16 -15.68 -12.42
C TYR A 57 7.08 -14.66 -13.09
N THR A 58 7.21 -14.65 -14.42
CA THR A 58 8.18 -13.76 -15.08
C THR A 58 7.68 -12.32 -15.21
N GLU A 59 6.38 -12.05 -15.12
CA GLU A 59 5.84 -10.71 -15.46
C GLU A 59 5.26 -9.91 -14.29
N VAL A 60 4.95 -10.52 -13.14
CA VAL A 60 4.09 -9.85 -12.13
C VAL A 60 4.79 -9.41 -10.83
N THR A 61 5.96 -9.95 -10.43
CA THR A 61 6.41 -9.76 -9.03
C THR A 61 7.87 -9.40 -8.81
N ASN A 62 8.46 -8.49 -9.59
CA ASN A 62 9.75 -7.88 -9.20
C ASN A 62 10.06 -6.50 -9.83
N LYS A 63 9.07 -5.59 -9.90
CA LYS A 63 9.44 -4.16 -9.92
C LYS A 63 9.93 -3.81 -8.51
N LYS A 64 11.22 -4.09 -8.22
CA LYS A 64 11.89 -3.59 -7.03
C LYS A 64 11.55 -2.11 -6.91
N LYS A 65 10.83 -1.70 -5.86
CA LYS A 65 10.52 -0.27 -5.62
C LYS A 65 11.87 0.44 -5.61
N LYS A 66 12.14 1.26 -6.64
CA LYS A 66 13.40 1.99 -6.73
C LYS A 66 13.49 2.85 -5.48
N ILE A 67 14.56 2.66 -4.72
CA ILE A 67 14.79 3.45 -3.51
C ILE A 67 15.10 4.87 -3.96
N ILE A 68 14.23 5.81 -3.61
CA ILE A 68 14.48 7.22 -3.85
C ILE A 68 15.59 7.67 -2.90
N PRO A 69 16.72 8.21 -3.41
CA PRO A 69 17.81 8.70 -2.59
C PRO A 69 17.36 9.77 -1.58
N THR A 70 17.99 9.80 -0.41
CA THR A 70 17.64 10.75 0.67
C THR A 70 17.76 12.21 0.24
N TYR A 71 18.78 12.55 -0.55
CA TYR A 71 18.96 13.93 -1.04
C TYR A 71 17.74 14.37 -1.87
N LEU A 72 17.19 13.47 -2.69
CA LEU A 72 16.04 13.78 -3.54
C LEU A 72 14.78 13.96 -2.70
N LYS A 73 14.61 13.17 -1.63
CA LYS A 73 13.51 13.38 -0.67
C LYS A 73 13.57 14.76 -0.03
N ASN A 74 14.76 15.19 0.39
CA ASN A 74 14.96 16.51 0.98
C ASN A 74 14.69 17.63 -0.02
N GLU A 75 15.12 17.46 -1.28
CA GLU A 75 14.81 18.41 -2.34
C GLU A 75 13.30 18.48 -2.60
N THR A 76 12.61 17.33 -2.65
CA THR A 76 11.14 17.27 -2.78
C THR A 76 10.44 18.06 -1.67
N ILE A 77 10.89 17.95 -0.42
CA ILE A 77 10.34 18.75 0.69
C ILE A 77 10.48 20.25 0.38
N ALA A 78 11.66 20.70 -0.03
CA ALA A 78 11.88 22.11 -0.36
C ALA A 78 11.00 22.60 -1.53
N LYS A 79 10.81 21.78 -2.57
CA LYS A 79 9.90 22.11 -3.70
C LYS A 79 8.44 22.17 -3.24
N CYS A 80 8.01 21.25 -2.38
CA CYS A 80 6.67 21.26 -1.79
C CYS A 80 6.41 22.51 -0.95
N VAL A 81 7.36 22.91 -0.11
CA VAL A 81 7.25 24.17 0.65
C VAL A 81 7.14 25.36 -0.30
N LYS A 82 8.00 25.42 -1.33
CA LYS A 82 7.96 26.49 -2.33
C LYS A 82 6.63 26.57 -3.07
N PHE A 83 6.05 25.44 -3.45
CA PHE A 83 4.71 25.35 -4.04
C PHE A 83 3.64 25.96 -3.12
N CYS A 84 3.61 25.55 -1.85
CA CYS A 84 2.66 26.09 -0.88
C CYS A 84 2.82 27.60 -0.68
N CYS A 85 4.06 28.09 -0.62
CA CYS A 85 4.32 29.52 -0.41
C CYS A 85 4.02 30.39 -1.63
N LEU A 86 4.41 29.95 -2.84
CA LEU A 86 4.20 30.74 -4.07
C LEU A 86 2.74 30.80 -4.47
N ASP A 87 2.03 29.67 -4.38
CA ASP A 87 0.66 29.56 -4.86
C ASP A 87 -0.38 29.75 -3.73
N VAL A 88 0.09 30.11 -2.53
CA VAL A 88 -0.70 30.31 -1.31
C VAL A 88 -1.65 29.12 -1.08
N ARG A 89 -1.09 27.91 -1.10
CA ARG A 89 -1.84 26.65 -0.93
C ARG A 89 -1.63 26.07 0.47
N PRO A 90 -2.68 25.48 1.07
CA PRO A 90 -2.53 24.78 2.33
C PRO A 90 -1.62 23.55 2.15
N MET A 91 -0.86 23.18 3.17
CA MET A 91 0.04 22.01 3.12
C MET A 91 -0.72 20.70 2.85
N SER A 92 -2.00 20.65 3.21
CA SER A 92 -2.90 19.52 2.91
C SER A 92 -3.10 19.30 1.41
N ALA A 93 -2.87 20.31 0.55
CA ALA A 93 -2.98 20.19 -0.91
C ALA A 93 -2.05 19.10 -1.47
N ILE A 94 -0.85 18.94 -0.90
CA ILE A 94 0.12 17.90 -1.30
C ILE A 94 -0.40 16.49 -0.98
N ASN A 95 -1.23 16.36 0.05
CA ASN A 95 -1.80 15.07 0.44
C ASN A 95 -3.08 14.71 -0.33
N GLY A 96 -3.64 15.63 -1.11
CA GLY A 96 -4.88 15.41 -1.86
C GLY A 96 -4.74 14.31 -2.92
N GLU A 97 -5.74 13.43 -3.00
CA GLU A 97 -5.70 12.29 -3.94
C GLU A 97 -5.65 12.75 -5.40
N GLY A 98 -6.43 13.78 -5.76
CA GLY A 98 -6.40 14.36 -7.10
C GLY A 98 -5.01 14.91 -7.47
N PHE A 99 -4.30 15.54 -6.52
CA PHE A 99 -2.94 16.04 -6.75
C PHE A 99 -1.94 14.90 -6.95
N LYS A 100 -2.04 13.82 -6.17
CA LYS A 100 -1.17 12.64 -6.31
C LYS A 100 -1.40 11.93 -7.65
N CYS A 101 -2.66 11.69 -8.00
CA CYS A 101 -3.04 11.07 -9.28
C CYS A 101 -2.52 11.90 -10.47
N PHE A 102 -2.74 13.21 -10.43
CA PHE A 102 -2.23 14.13 -11.45
C PHE A 102 -0.70 14.16 -11.52
N SER A 103 -0.02 14.20 -10.38
CA SER A 103 1.45 14.20 -10.32
C SER A 103 2.05 12.90 -10.85
N GLN A 104 1.41 11.75 -10.58
CA GLN A 104 1.84 10.47 -11.13
C GLN A 104 1.71 10.46 -12.67
N PHE A 105 0.61 10.99 -13.21
CA PHE A 105 0.45 11.15 -14.66
C PHE A 105 1.58 12.01 -15.28
N LEU A 106 1.96 13.11 -14.64
CA LEU A 106 3.09 13.94 -15.11
C LEU A 106 4.43 13.18 -15.05
N LEU A 107 4.68 12.42 -13.98
CA LEU A 107 5.88 11.58 -13.88
C LEU A 107 5.91 10.52 -14.98
N ASP A 108 4.80 9.81 -15.20
CA ASP A 108 4.69 8.78 -16.23
C ASP A 108 4.90 9.38 -17.62
N THR A 109 4.30 10.53 -17.90
CA THR A 109 4.52 11.31 -19.13
C THR A 109 6.00 11.65 -19.32
N GLY A 110 6.67 12.13 -18.27
CA GLY A 110 8.11 12.41 -18.31
C GLY A 110 8.97 11.15 -18.51
N THR A 111 8.54 9.99 -18.04
CA THR A 111 9.23 8.72 -18.34
C THR A 111 9.04 8.26 -19.78
N THR A 112 7.89 8.55 -20.39
CA THR A 112 7.58 8.16 -21.78
C THR A 112 8.23 9.08 -22.80
N PHE A 113 8.15 10.40 -22.60
CA PHE A 113 8.58 11.41 -23.57
C PHE A 113 9.91 12.08 -23.21
N GLY A 114 10.45 11.82 -22.02
CA GLY A 114 11.69 12.41 -21.55
C GLY A 114 11.51 13.84 -21.04
N ARG A 115 12.49 14.71 -21.31
CA ARG A 115 12.46 16.10 -20.86
C ARG A 115 11.47 16.89 -21.72
N THR A 116 10.40 17.37 -21.09
CA THR A 116 9.34 18.15 -21.74
C THR A 116 9.11 19.45 -20.97
N ASP A 117 8.70 20.51 -21.68
CA ASP A 117 8.29 21.75 -21.03
C ASP A 117 6.92 21.56 -20.36
N ILE A 118 6.80 22.03 -19.11
CA ILE A 118 5.55 21.93 -18.37
C ILE A 118 4.45 22.82 -18.96
N THR A 119 4.81 23.90 -19.65
CA THR A 119 3.87 24.82 -20.29
C THR A 119 3.18 24.20 -21.50
N ASP A 120 3.82 23.21 -22.15
CA ASP A 120 3.22 22.45 -23.26
C ASP A 120 2.26 21.36 -22.75
N ILE A 121 2.47 20.86 -21.53
CA ILE A 121 1.65 19.80 -20.93
C ILE A 121 0.43 20.40 -20.21
N LEU A 122 0.61 21.50 -19.49
CA LEU A 122 -0.45 22.09 -18.67
C LEU A 122 -1.40 22.93 -19.51
N PRO A 123 -2.71 22.63 -19.50
CA PRO A 123 -3.67 23.45 -20.22
C PRO A 123 -3.89 24.79 -19.52
N HIS A 124 -4.26 25.81 -20.30
CA HIS A 124 -4.67 27.10 -19.76
C HIS A 124 -5.89 26.94 -18.81
N PRO A 125 -5.99 27.70 -17.71
CA PRO A 125 -7.08 27.57 -16.73
C PRO A 125 -8.50 27.65 -17.33
N THR A 126 -8.68 28.46 -18.38
CA THR A 126 -9.98 28.55 -19.07
C THR A 126 -10.37 27.25 -19.76
N THR A 127 -9.41 26.46 -20.25
CA THR A 127 -9.67 25.12 -20.80
C THR A 127 -10.19 24.20 -19.71
N ILE A 128 -9.57 24.21 -18.53
CA ILE A 128 -10.04 23.42 -17.37
C ILE A 128 -11.47 23.83 -17.00
N SER A 129 -11.73 25.14 -16.90
CA SER A 129 -13.05 25.67 -16.57
C SER A 129 -14.15 25.21 -17.53
N ARG A 130 -13.85 25.05 -18.83
CA ARG A 130 -14.82 24.56 -19.81
C ARG A 130 -15.11 23.06 -19.66
N HIS A 131 -14.13 22.28 -19.20
CA HIS A 131 -14.25 20.82 -19.10
C HIS A 131 -14.76 20.36 -17.73
N ILE A 132 -14.71 21.21 -16.71
CA ILE A 132 -15.04 20.84 -15.32
C ILE A 132 -16.44 20.22 -15.18
N GLN A 133 -17.45 20.78 -15.86
CA GLN A 133 -18.83 20.28 -15.76
C GLN A 133 -19.02 18.92 -16.40
N LYS A 134 -18.22 18.60 -17.44
CA LYS A 134 -18.27 17.31 -18.10
C LYS A 134 -17.62 16.26 -17.20
N THR A 135 -16.40 16.53 -16.74
CA THR A 135 -15.66 15.60 -15.88
C THR A 135 -16.34 15.38 -14.53
N ALA A 136 -16.97 16.40 -13.95
CA ALA A 136 -17.71 16.26 -12.69
C ALA A 136 -18.91 15.31 -12.77
N LYS A 137 -19.42 14.98 -13.97
CA LYS A 137 -20.47 13.96 -14.15
C LYS A 137 -19.93 12.54 -14.22
N GLU A 138 -18.62 12.40 -14.47
CA GLU A 138 -17.93 11.14 -14.71
C GLU A 138 -17.18 10.63 -13.45
N ILE A 139 -17.04 11.49 -12.44
CA ILE A 139 -16.50 11.18 -11.10
C ILE A 139 -17.65 10.84 -10.17
#